data_AF-A0A2D7NCD5-F1
#
_entry.id   AF-A0A2D7NCD5-F1
#
_cell.length_a   1.000
_cell.length_b   1.000
_cell.length_c   1.000
_cell.angle_alpha   90.00
_cell.angle_beta   90.00
_cell.angle_gamma   90.00
#
_symmetry.space_group_name_H-M   'P 1'
#
loop_
_entity.id
_entity.type
_entity.pdbx_description
1 polymer ?
#
loop_
_entity_poly.entity_id
_entity_poly.type
_entity_poly.pdbx_seq_one_letter_code
_entity_poly.pdbx_strand_id
1 'polypeptide(L)'
;MKICLIFGHFNTSNSFNAAVRDTFIEEAKKNGHEIDLINLYDEKEQLPFYRSDINPPPKLVIDYRERLENSDAMFLMGACHNLRMNVIIENWIDWVLHPTWFFSYKSILPDNKFFKNYG
;
A
#
# COMPACT_ATOMS: atom_id res chain seq x y z
N MET A 1 -4.72 -12.33 13.90
CA MET A 1 -4.68 -11.74 12.56
C MET A 1 -3.29 -11.21 12.32
N LYS A 2 -2.80 -11.30 11.09
CA LYS A 2 -1.61 -10.61 10.63
C LYS A 2 -2.01 -9.33 9.91
N ILE A 3 -1.52 -8.20 10.39
CA ILE A 3 -1.87 -6.87 9.89
C ILE A 3 -0.66 -6.30 9.16
N CYS A 4 -0.82 -5.97 7.88
CA CYS A 4 0.16 -5.21 7.13
C CYS A 4 -0.07 -3.71 7.36
N LEU A 5 0.88 -3.05 8.02
CA LEU A 5 0.80 -1.64 8.35
C LEU A 5 1.79 -0.85 7.48
N ILE A 6 1.26 -0.06 6.55
CA ILE A 6 2.04 0.84 5.71
C ILE A 6 2.10 2.20 6.40
N PHE A 7 3.30 2.64 6.73
CA PHE A 7 3.54 3.91 7.40
C PHE A 7 4.31 4.87 6.49
N GLY A 8 3.71 6.01 6.19
CA GLY A 8 4.30 7.06 5.39
C GLY A 8 4.42 8.36 6.16
N HIS A 9 5.47 8.51 6.96
CA HIS A 9 5.82 9.80 7.55
C HIS A 9 7.35 9.92 7.64
N PHE A 10 7.90 11.05 7.18
CA PHE A 10 9.35 11.24 7.05
C PHE A 10 10.09 11.19 8.40
N ASN A 11 9.47 11.70 9.46
CA ASN A 11 9.97 11.55 10.81
C ASN A 11 9.38 10.28 11.41
N THR A 12 10.10 9.18 11.24
CA THR A 12 9.69 7.81 11.63
C THR A 12 9.90 7.49 13.11
N SER A 13 10.56 8.37 13.86
CA SER A 13 10.96 8.11 15.26
C SER A 13 10.33 9.06 16.28
N ASN A 14 10.17 10.34 15.96
CA ASN A 14 9.85 11.36 16.97
C ASN A 14 8.77 12.34 16.47
N SER A 15 7.75 11.82 15.80
CA SER A 15 6.58 12.58 15.35
C SER A 15 5.30 12.08 16.02
N PHE A 16 4.26 12.90 16.01
CA PHE A 16 2.93 12.48 16.46
C PHE A 16 2.44 11.24 15.69
N ASN A 17 2.64 11.18 14.37
CA ASN A 17 2.28 10.01 13.55
C ASN A 17 3.06 8.76 13.97
N ALA A 18 4.36 8.89 14.30
CA ALA A 18 5.15 7.77 14.81
C ALA A 18 4.63 7.29 16.18
N ALA A 19 4.25 8.20 17.08
CA ALA A 19 3.65 7.83 18.37
C ALA A 19 2.30 7.10 18.20
N VAL A 20 1.47 7.53 17.25
CA VAL A 20 0.21 6.83 16.91
C VAL A 20 0.49 5.43 16.35
N ARG A 21 1.46 5.30 15.44
CA ARG A 21 1.92 4.01 14.91
C ARG A 21 2.35 3.09 16.05
N ASP A 22 3.24 3.54 16.91
CA ASP A 22 3.81 2.72 17.97
C ASP A 22 2.76 2.28 18.98
N THR A 23 1.86 3.20 19.36
CA THR A 23 0.71 2.90 20.21
C THR A 23 -0.20 1.84 19.57
N PHE A 24 -0.53 1.99 18.29
CA PHE A 24 -1.33 1.00 17.57
C PHE A 24 -0.65 -0.38 17.53
N ILE A 25 0.65 -0.42 17.23
CA ILE A 25 1.43 -1.67 17.18
C ILE A 25 1.46 -2.35 18.54
N GLU A 26 1.71 -1.59 19.61
CA GLU A 26 1.75 -2.11 20.97
C GLU A 26 0.40 -2.72 21.37
N GLU A 27 -0.70 -1.99 21.17
CA GLU A 27 -2.03 -2.46 21.51
C GLU A 27 -2.49 -3.63 20.64
N ALA A 28 -2.19 -3.62 19.33
CA ALA A 28 -2.50 -4.76 18.45
C ALA A 28 -1.78 -6.03 18.90
N LYS A 29 -0.49 -5.94 19.27
CA LYS A 29 0.28 -7.07 19.78
C LYS A 29 -0.26 -7.58 21.12
N LYS A 30 -0.67 -6.70 22.04
CA LYS A 30 -1.34 -7.08 23.30
C LYS A 30 -2.62 -7.88 23.06
N ASN A 31 -3.34 -7.59 21.98
CA ASN A 31 -4.55 -8.30 21.56
C ASN A 31 -4.27 -9.56 20.71
N GLY A 32 -3.02 -10.03 20.66
CA GLY A 32 -2.65 -11.27 19.95
C GLY A 32 -2.63 -11.12 18.42
N HIS A 33 -2.43 -9.91 17.90
CA HIS A 33 -2.23 -9.68 16.47
C HIS A 33 -0.74 -9.59 16.12
N GLU A 34 -0.40 -10.05 14.92
CA GLU A 34 0.93 -9.88 14.35
C GLU A 34 0.96 -8.62 13.49
N ILE A 35 2.04 -7.84 13.57
CA ILE A 35 2.22 -6.65 12.75
C ILE A 35 3.38 -6.88 11.78
N ASP A 36 3.07 -6.73 10.49
CA ASP A 36 4.04 -6.56 9.42
C ASP A 36 4.16 -5.06 9.07
N LEU A 37 5.19 -4.39 9.56
CA LEU A 37 5.38 -2.95 9.37
C LEU A 37 6.19 -2.64 8.11
N ILE A 38 5.68 -1.73 7.28
CA ILE A 38 6.36 -1.12 6.13
C ILE A 38 6.54 0.37 6.42
N ASN A 39 7.72 0.79 6.87
CA ASN A 39 8.04 2.21 6.99
C ASN A 39 8.58 2.73 5.66
N LEU A 40 7.75 3.35 4.84
CA LEU A 40 8.11 3.72 3.46
C LEU A 40 9.35 4.62 3.37
N TYR A 41 9.60 5.47 4.36
CA TYR A 41 10.79 6.33 4.40
C TYR A 41 12.08 5.62 4.88
N ASP A 42 11.96 4.47 5.55
CA ASP A 42 13.09 3.69 6.05
C ASP A 42 13.47 2.53 5.10
N GLU A 43 12.69 2.29 4.04
CA GLU A 43 12.96 1.24 3.05
C GLU A 43 14.28 1.53 2.31
N LYS A 44 15.10 0.48 2.18
CA LYS A 44 16.42 0.57 1.51
C LYS A 44 16.31 0.97 0.05
N GLU A 45 15.25 0.50 -0.62
CA GLU A 45 14.92 0.83 -1.99
C GLU A 45 13.59 1.57 -2.00
N GLN A 46 13.55 2.69 -2.73
CA GLN A 46 12.35 3.51 -2.87
C GLN A 46 11.67 3.19 -4.20
N LEU A 47 10.33 3.11 -4.19
CA LEU A 47 9.58 3.01 -5.44
C LEU A 47 9.83 4.28 -6.28
N PRO A 48 10.04 4.15 -7.60
CA PRO A 48 10.07 5.31 -8.47
C PRO A 48 8.69 5.99 -8.47
N PHE A 49 8.62 7.22 -8.97
CA PHE A 49 7.33 7.86 -9.23
C PHE A 49 6.49 6.97 -10.18
N TYR A 50 5.21 6.84 -9.87
CA TYR A 50 4.31 5.95 -10.57
C TYR A 50 4.24 6.23 -12.07
N ARG A 51 4.25 5.14 -12.84
CA ARG A 51 4.23 5.13 -14.30
C ARG A 51 3.42 3.94 -14.80
N SER A 52 2.24 4.23 -15.35
CA SER A 52 1.30 3.23 -15.85
C SER A 52 1.81 2.41 -17.04
N ASP A 53 2.86 2.87 -17.71
CA ASP A 53 3.44 2.21 -18.89
C ASP A 53 4.48 1.13 -18.56
N ILE A 54 4.88 0.99 -17.28
CA ILE A 54 5.86 0.00 -16.85
C ILE A 54 5.17 -1.33 -16.53
N ASN A 55 5.43 -2.35 -17.36
CA ASN A 55 4.93 -3.72 -17.19
C ASN A 55 6.01 -4.71 -17.67
N PRO A 56 6.44 -5.70 -16.86
CA PRO A 56 6.00 -5.99 -15.48
C PRO A 56 6.37 -4.87 -14.49
N PRO A 57 5.63 -4.74 -13.37
CA PRO A 57 5.95 -3.74 -12.35
C PRO A 57 7.31 -4.03 -11.71
N PRO A 58 7.94 -3.04 -11.05
CA PRO A 58 9.19 -3.24 -10.32
C PRO A 58 9.10 -4.40 -9.32
N LYS A 59 10.21 -5.12 -9.10
CA LYS A 59 10.26 -6.26 -8.16
C LYS A 59 9.74 -5.87 -6.76
N LEU A 60 10.12 -4.70 -6.27
CA LEU A 60 9.67 -4.18 -4.98
C LEU A 60 8.13 -4.11 -4.86
N VAL A 61 7.42 -3.87 -5.97
CA VAL A 61 5.94 -3.91 -6.00
C VAL A 61 5.44 -5.34 -5.76
N ILE A 62 6.06 -6.34 -6.38
CA ILE A 62 5.71 -7.75 -6.19
C ILE A 62 5.98 -8.16 -4.73
N ASP A 63 7.12 -7.78 -4.17
CA ASP A 63 7.48 -8.09 -2.78
C ASP A 63 6.45 -7.49 -1.78
N TYR A 64 5.95 -6.26 -2.03
CA TYR A 64 4.85 -5.70 -1.22
C TYR A 64 3.53 -6.46 -1.39
N ARG A 65 3.20 -6.90 -2.61
CA ARG A 65 2.00 -7.69 -2.86
C ARG A 65 2.03 -9.02 -2.13
N GLU A 66 3.16 -9.72 -2.12
CA GLU A 66 3.33 -10.95 -1.36
C GLU A 66 3.12 -10.73 0.14
N ARG A 67 3.59 -9.60 0.70
CA ARG A 67 3.32 -9.24 2.10
C ARG A 67 1.84 -9.02 2.40
N LEU A 68 1.13 -8.37 1.48
CA LEU A 68 -0.32 -8.17 1.57
C LEU A 68 -1.10 -9.48 1.47
N GLU A 69 -0.74 -10.37 0.54
CA GLU A 69 -1.37 -11.70 0.38
C GLU A 69 -1.19 -12.57 1.63
N ASN A 70 -0.08 -12.38 2.35
CA ASN A 70 0.21 -13.05 3.61
C ASN A 70 -0.36 -12.31 4.84
N SER A 71 -1.31 -11.39 4.67
CA SER A 71 -1.91 -10.60 5.75
C SER A 71 -3.44 -10.63 5.68
N ASP A 72 -4.10 -10.55 6.84
CA ASP A 72 -5.56 -10.56 6.95
C ASP A 72 -6.17 -9.15 6.80
N ALA A 73 -5.40 -8.11 7.15
CA ALA A 73 -5.84 -6.71 7.09
C ALA A 73 -4.69 -5.80 6.66
N MET A 74 -5.05 -4.72 5.94
CA MET A 74 -4.14 -3.66 5.52
C MET A 74 -4.51 -2.35 6.21
N PHE A 75 -3.52 -1.66 6.76
CA PHE A 75 -3.66 -0.30 7.32
C PHE A 75 -2.71 0.65 6.60
N LEU A 76 -3.22 1.84 6.26
CA LEU A 76 -2.43 2.94 5.74
C LEU A 76 -2.38 4.04 6.81
N MET A 77 -1.18 4.42 7.23
CA MET A 77 -0.98 5.40 8.29
C MET A 77 0.01 6.47 7.84
N GLY A 78 -0.44 7.72 7.82
CA GLY A 78 0.38 8.86 7.46
C GLY A 78 -0.33 10.16 7.80
N ALA A 79 0.39 11.26 7.62
CA ALA A 79 -0.20 12.59 7.78
C ALA A 79 -1.18 12.88 6.63
N CYS A 80 -2.31 13.50 6.96
CA CYS A 80 -3.21 14.06 5.96
C CYS A 80 -2.59 15.31 5.35
N HIS A 81 -2.29 15.27 4.05
CA HIS A 81 -1.74 16.40 3.30
C HIS A 81 -2.78 16.83 2.25
N ASN A 82 -3.29 18.06 2.34
CA ASN A 82 -4.28 18.59 1.41
C ASN A 82 -5.52 17.69 1.22
N LEU A 83 -6.07 17.17 2.32
CA LEU A 83 -7.23 16.26 2.34
C LEU A 83 -6.97 14.90 1.66
N ARG A 84 -5.70 14.49 1.53
CA ARG A 84 -5.28 13.23 0.91
C ARG A 84 -4.22 12.53 1.76
N MET A 85 -3.84 11.31 1.38
CA MET A 85 -2.64 10.70 1.92
C MET A 85 -1.42 11.49 1.42
N ASN A 86 -0.29 11.37 2.12
CA ASN A 86 0.93 11.98 1.62
C ASN A 86 1.46 11.25 0.37
N VAL A 87 2.27 11.96 -0.41
CA VAL A 87 2.70 11.53 -1.75
C VAL A 87 3.36 10.14 -1.78
N ILE A 88 4.09 9.73 -0.73
CA ILE A 88 4.75 8.43 -0.70
C ILE A 88 3.76 7.28 -0.53
N ILE A 89 2.68 7.47 0.24
CA ILE A 89 1.61 6.49 0.38
C ILE A 89 0.79 6.44 -0.91
N GLU A 90 0.44 7.59 -1.49
CA GLU A 90 -0.27 7.64 -2.78
C GLU A 90 0.51 6.93 -3.88
N ASN A 91 1.82 7.19 -4.00
CA ASN A 91 2.69 6.50 -4.96
C ASN A 91 2.77 4.98 -4.70
N TRP A 92 2.80 4.56 -3.43
CA TRP A 92 2.75 3.16 -3.07
C TRP A 92 1.41 2.52 -3.46
N ILE A 93 0.29 3.20 -3.24
CA ILE A 93 -1.05 2.74 -3.65
C ILE A 93 -1.10 2.57 -5.17
N ASP A 94 -0.67 3.58 -5.93
CA ASP A 94 -0.73 3.57 -7.39
C ASP A 94 0.06 2.41 -8.00
N TRP A 95 1.21 2.06 -7.42
CA TRP A 95 2.02 0.91 -7.85
C TRP A 95 1.45 -0.44 -7.36
N VAL A 96 1.25 -0.57 -6.05
CA VAL A 96 1.01 -1.85 -5.39
C VAL A 96 -0.42 -2.30 -5.62
N LEU A 97 -1.38 -1.39 -5.51
CA LEU A 97 -2.82 -1.66 -5.68
C LEU A 97 -3.29 -1.49 -7.13
N HIS A 98 -2.36 -1.54 -8.10
CA HIS A 98 -2.62 -1.43 -9.53
C HIS A 98 -3.33 -2.68 -10.11
N PRO A 99 -4.20 -2.52 -11.12
CA PRO A 99 -4.73 -3.65 -11.88
C PRO A 99 -3.62 -4.41 -12.64
N THR A 100 -3.81 -5.68 -12.98
CA THR A 100 -4.99 -6.52 -12.67
C THR A 100 -4.88 -7.23 -11.32
N TRP A 101 -3.85 -6.93 -10.52
CA TRP A 101 -3.59 -7.68 -9.28
C TRP A 101 -4.60 -7.34 -8.19
N PHE A 102 -4.76 -6.06 -7.84
CA PHE A 102 -5.65 -5.67 -6.74
C PHE A 102 -7.12 -5.67 -7.17
N PHE A 103 -7.38 -5.22 -8.39
CA PHE A 103 -8.70 -5.23 -9.00
C PHE A 103 -8.56 -5.41 -10.51
N SER A 104 -9.64 -5.84 -11.15
CA SER A 104 -9.74 -5.87 -12.60
C SER A 104 -11.05 -5.24 -13.02
N TYR A 105 -11.04 -4.61 -14.19
CA TYR A 105 -12.27 -4.15 -14.81
C TYR A 105 -13.07 -5.36 -15.30
N LYS A 106 -14.40 -5.26 -15.26
CA LYS A 106 -15.30 -6.23 -15.90
C LYS A 106 -16.15 -5.49 -16.92
N SER A 107 -16.08 -5.90 -18.19
CA SER A 107 -16.93 -5.31 -19.22
C SER A 107 -18.39 -5.63 -18.93
N ILE A 108 -19.24 -4.60 -19.02
CA ILE A 108 -20.70 -4.74 -18.95
C ILE A 108 -21.22 -5.37 -20.25
N LEU A 109 -20.48 -5.26 -21.37
CA LEU A 109 -20.81 -5.79 -22.68
C LEU A 109 -19.67 -6.70 -23.18
N PRO A 110 -19.44 -7.87 -22.55
CA PRO A 110 -18.27 -8.71 -22.83
C PRO A 110 -18.21 -9.19 -24.30
N ASP A 111 -19.37 -9.36 -24.94
CA ASP A 111 -19.46 -9.82 -26.34
C ASP A 111 -19.38 -8.67 -27.37
N ASN A 112 -19.32 -7.41 -26.91
CA ASN A 112 -19.27 -6.27 -27.81
C ASN A 112 -17.84 -6.01 -28.26
N LYS A 113 -17.59 -6.18 -29.56
CA LYS A 113 -16.27 -5.98 -30.18
C LYS A 113 -15.68 -4.57 -30.01
N PHE A 114 -16.51 -3.56 -29.73
CA PHE A 114 -16.11 -2.17 -29.53
C PHE A 114 -15.93 -1.80 -28.06
N PHE A 115 -16.68 -2.41 -27.14
CA PHE A 115 -16.65 -2.12 -25.69
C PHE A 115 -15.97 -3.26 -24.92
N LYS A 116 -14.67 -3.44 -25.20
CA LYS A 116 -13.83 -4.40 -24.47
C LYS A 116 -13.47 -3.86 -23.08
N ASN A 117 -12.93 -4.74 -22.24
CA ASN A 117 -12.37 -4.36 -20.95
C ASN A 117 -11.13 -3.48 -21.17
N TYR A 118 -11.16 -2.25 -20.67
CA TYR A 118 -10.07 -1.26 -20.77
C TYR A 118 -9.08 -1.37 -19.60
N GLY A 119 -8.83 -2.59 -19.12
CA GLY A 119 -7.84 -2.88 -18.08
C GLY A 119 -6.45 -3.07 -18.65
#